data_AF-A0A0N0DE56-F1
#
_entry.id   AF-A0A0N0DE56-F1
#
_cell.length_a   1.000
_cell.length_b   1.000
_cell.length_c   1.000
_cell.angle_alpha   90.00
_cell.angle_beta   90.00
_cell.angle_gamma   90.00
#
_symmetry.space_group_name_H-M   'P 1'
#
loop_
_entity.id
_entity.type
_entity.pdbx_description
1 polymer ?
#
loop_
_entity_poly.entity_id
_entity_poly.type
_entity_poly.pdbx_seq_one_letter_code
_entity_poly.pdbx_strand_id
1 'polypeptide(L)'
;MEHLQAVKDGAASRREERRANELAEAEEIRQALLQIEEFEREEALKAELLRQEQERLEEERRQRELKERVRQESIRRRDIETKYQELRILLDQLHELQQVLLEVDQEKEGENMVIGIKSVKDSLEKKHESERSELKAMISKKMDEKEDVLNKDFQIRAAQENDLEQAYHERLNAYWKDRKDGGREIETAMLDLRKRMDQKQHAWQKWKAEQLKSLEAQLRDNETYREELMYSAKHRLDDSCKEKERDMVRRMAAESKWLEAVVLEREKLLSEWEFEEVEGDADSIFAPESDGSGDGHYIVGTAL
;
A
#
# COMPACT_ATOMS: atom_id res chain seq x y z
N MET A 1 -40.50 121.24 -74.66
CA MET A 1 -40.98 120.62 -73.41
C MET A 1 -41.36 119.14 -73.58
N GLU A 2 -41.53 118.62 -74.81
CA GLU A 2 -41.96 117.23 -75.06
C GLU A 2 -40.82 116.19 -75.08
N HIS A 3 -39.57 116.57 -75.39
CA HIS A 3 -38.43 115.63 -75.41
C HIS A 3 -37.91 115.19 -74.03
N LEU A 4 -38.24 115.91 -72.94
CA LEU A 4 -37.85 115.56 -71.56
C LEU A 4 -38.86 114.63 -70.85
N GLN A 5 -40.11 114.59 -71.32
CA GLN A 5 -41.13 113.65 -70.82
C GLN A 5 -40.90 112.23 -71.37
N ALA A 6 -40.60 112.08 -72.66
CA ALA A 6 -40.29 110.78 -73.27
C ALA A 6 -39.05 110.08 -72.64
N VAL A 7 -38.05 110.85 -72.18
CA VAL A 7 -36.86 110.31 -71.50
C VAL A 7 -37.15 109.95 -70.02
N LYS A 8 -38.06 110.67 -69.36
CA LYS A 8 -38.53 110.34 -68.00
C LYS A 8 -39.42 109.10 -67.98
N ASP A 9 -40.30 108.96 -68.95
CA ASP A 9 -41.21 107.81 -69.06
C ASP A 9 -40.44 106.53 -69.47
N GLY A 10 -39.46 106.66 -70.38
CA GLY A 10 -38.54 105.56 -70.70
C GLY A 10 -37.54 105.20 -69.59
N ALA A 11 -37.30 106.08 -68.62
CA ALA A 11 -36.51 105.79 -67.42
C ALA A 11 -37.37 105.21 -66.27
N ALA A 12 -38.65 105.57 -66.19
CA ALA A 12 -39.62 104.98 -65.29
C ALA A 12 -39.96 103.55 -65.70
N SER A 13 -40.22 103.31 -67.00
CA SER A 13 -40.47 101.96 -67.54
C SER A 13 -39.29 101.02 -67.31
N ARG A 14 -38.03 101.49 -67.47
CA ARG A 14 -36.82 100.71 -67.15
C ARG A 14 -36.56 100.51 -65.65
N ARG A 15 -37.22 101.27 -64.77
CA ARG A 15 -37.17 101.06 -63.30
C ARG A 15 -38.27 100.13 -62.84
N GLU A 16 -39.42 100.14 -63.52
CA GLU A 16 -40.51 99.18 -63.28
C GLU A 16 -40.16 97.81 -63.84
N GLU A 17 -39.54 97.74 -65.02
CA GLU A 17 -39.03 96.51 -65.61
C GLU A 17 -37.86 95.92 -64.79
N ARG A 18 -36.97 96.75 -64.25
CA ARG A 18 -35.96 96.29 -63.28
C ARG A 18 -36.57 95.80 -61.98
N ARG A 19 -37.57 96.49 -61.42
CA ARG A 19 -38.26 96.02 -60.21
C ARG A 19 -39.07 94.75 -60.45
N ALA A 20 -39.66 94.60 -61.64
CA ALA A 20 -40.37 93.38 -62.03
C ALA A 20 -39.39 92.22 -62.22
N ASN A 21 -38.23 92.45 -62.83
CA ASN A 21 -37.17 91.45 -62.95
C ASN A 21 -36.56 91.12 -61.59
N GLU A 22 -36.29 92.11 -60.72
CA GLU A 22 -35.78 91.88 -59.35
C GLU A 22 -36.78 91.10 -58.50
N LEU A 23 -38.10 91.32 -58.67
CA LEU A 23 -39.15 90.55 -58.00
C LEU A 23 -39.27 89.13 -58.58
N ALA A 24 -39.19 88.98 -59.90
CA ALA A 24 -39.18 87.67 -60.56
C ALA A 24 -37.94 86.86 -60.19
N GLU A 25 -36.75 87.46 -60.21
CA GLU A 25 -35.50 86.85 -59.75
C GLU A 25 -35.56 86.53 -58.25
N ALA A 26 -36.15 87.37 -57.41
CA ALA A 26 -36.33 87.07 -55.98
C ALA A 26 -37.34 85.94 -55.72
N GLU A 27 -38.37 85.81 -56.56
CA GLU A 27 -39.31 84.68 -56.53
C GLU A 27 -38.67 83.38 -57.03
N GLU A 28 -37.86 83.44 -58.10
CA GLU A 28 -37.07 82.32 -58.60
C GLU A 28 -36.03 81.87 -57.56
N ILE A 29 -35.34 82.79 -56.90
CA ILE A 29 -34.40 82.48 -55.81
C ILE A 29 -35.14 81.87 -54.62
N ARG A 30 -36.33 82.36 -54.26
CA ARG A 30 -37.15 81.73 -53.20
C ARG A 30 -37.59 80.32 -53.56
N GLN A 31 -38.01 80.09 -54.81
CA GLN A 31 -38.38 78.76 -55.29
C GLN A 31 -37.17 77.82 -55.30
N ALA A 32 -36.01 78.30 -55.75
CA ALA A 32 -34.76 77.53 -55.71
C ALA A 32 -34.33 77.20 -54.26
N LEU A 33 -34.46 78.16 -53.32
CA LEU A 33 -34.16 77.92 -51.90
C LEU A 33 -35.14 76.92 -51.25
N LEU A 34 -36.42 76.95 -51.61
CA LEU A 34 -37.39 75.94 -51.15
C LEU A 34 -37.06 74.55 -51.70
N GLN A 35 -36.68 74.46 -52.97
CA GLN A 35 -36.22 73.20 -53.58
C GLN A 35 -34.95 72.67 -52.92
N ILE A 36 -34.01 73.55 -52.55
CA ILE A 36 -32.79 73.17 -51.81
C ILE A 36 -33.17 72.68 -50.41
N GLU A 37 -34.06 73.36 -49.70
CA GLU A 37 -34.48 72.94 -48.35
C GLU A 37 -35.24 71.61 -48.36
N GLU A 38 -36.09 71.38 -49.37
CA GLU A 38 -36.75 70.07 -49.59
C GLU A 38 -35.72 68.97 -49.91
N PHE A 39 -34.73 69.27 -50.75
CA PHE A 39 -33.64 68.35 -51.06
C PHE A 39 -32.75 68.04 -49.85
N GLU A 40 -32.41 69.04 -49.03
CA GLU A 40 -31.64 68.85 -47.78
C GLU A 40 -32.41 68.01 -46.76
N ARG A 41 -33.73 68.16 -46.65
CA ARG A 41 -34.58 67.30 -45.80
C ARG A 41 -34.61 65.87 -46.32
N GLU A 42 -34.74 65.67 -47.62
CA GLU A 42 -34.71 64.34 -48.23
C GLU A 42 -33.34 63.67 -48.09
N GLU A 43 -32.23 64.42 -48.23
CA GLU A 43 -30.88 63.93 -48.00
C GLU A 43 -30.64 63.60 -46.53
N ALA A 44 -31.13 64.41 -45.60
CA ALA A 44 -31.04 64.13 -44.16
C ALA A 44 -31.79 62.86 -43.78
N LEU A 45 -33.01 62.67 -44.31
CA LEU A 45 -33.79 61.43 -44.10
C LEU A 45 -33.10 60.21 -44.72
N LYS A 46 -32.51 60.33 -45.92
CA LYS A 46 -31.72 59.26 -46.54
C LYS A 46 -30.48 58.93 -45.72
N ALA A 47 -29.78 59.93 -45.20
CA ALA A 47 -28.60 59.75 -44.35
C ALA A 47 -28.95 59.07 -43.03
N GLU A 48 -30.08 59.43 -42.40
CA GLU A 48 -30.56 58.80 -41.17
C GLU A 48 -30.97 57.34 -41.42
N LEU A 49 -31.67 57.05 -42.52
CA LEU A 49 -32.07 55.69 -42.89
C LEU A 49 -30.84 54.81 -43.18
N LEU A 50 -29.84 55.34 -43.88
CA LEU A 50 -28.56 54.65 -44.09
C LEU A 50 -27.82 54.38 -42.78
N ARG A 51 -27.85 55.31 -41.81
CA ARG A 51 -27.23 55.10 -40.49
C ARG A 51 -27.93 53.99 -39.72
N GLN A 52 -29.26 53.96 -39.73
CA GLN A 52 -30.04 52.88 -39.10
C GLN A 52 -29.80 51.53 -39.78
N GLU A 53 -29.72 51.49 -41.12
CA GLU A 53 -29.36 50.27 -41.85
C GLU A 53 -27.95 49.78 -41.52
N GLN A 54 -26.98 50.70 -41.39
CA GLN A 54 -25.62 50.38 -40.96
C GLN A 54 -25.58 49.82 -39.53
N GLU A 55 -26.26 50.48 -38.57
CA GLU A 55 -26.38 50.01 -37.19
C GLU A 55 -26.98 48.59 -37.14
N ARG A 56 -28.05 48.33 -37.91
CA ARG A 56 -28.66 46.99 -37.98
C ARG A 56 -27.72 45.94 -38.57
N LEU A 57 -26.97 46.28 -39.62
CA LEU A 57 -26.00 45.36 -40.22
C LEU A 57 -24.83 45.07 -39.29
N GLU A 58 -24.36 46.06 -38.52
CA GLU A 58 -23.34 45.88 -37.48
C GLU A 58 -23.84 45.00 -36.34
N GLU A 59 -25.06 45.23 -35.86
CA GLU A 59 -25.69 44.37 -34.85
C GLU A 59 -25.84 42.93 -35.35
N GLU A 60 -26.24 42.75 -36.61
CA GLU A 60 -26.36 41.42 -37.20
C GLU A 60 -25.00 40.73 -37.34
N ARG A 61 -23.94 41.47 -37.71
CA ARG A 61 -22.56 40.95 -37.73
C ARG A 61 -22.11 40.53 -36.34
N ARG A 62 -22.27 41.40 -35.33
CA ARG A 62 -21.96 41.08 -33.92
C ARG A 62 -22.73 39.85 -33.44
N GLN A 63 -24.00 39.72 -33.81
CA GLN A 63 -24.80 38.54 -33.46
C GLN A 63 -24.30 37.27 -34.16
N ARG A 64 -23.86 37.34 -35.41
CA ARG A 64 -23.29 36.19 -36.13
C ARG A 64 -21.96 35.77 -35.51
N GLU A 65 -21.06 36.72 -35.25
CA GLU A 65 -19.79 36.49 -34.58
C GLU A 65 -19.98 35.85 -33.20
N LEU A 66 -20.93 36.36 -32.39
CA LEU A 66 -21.26 35.78 -31.11
C LEU A 66 -21.77 34.34 -31.24
N LYS A 67 -22.65 34.07 -32.22
CA LYS A 67 -23.16 32.72 -32.48
C LYS A 67 -22.05 31.77 -32.92
N GLU A 68 -21.10 32.24 -33.72
CA GLU A 68 -19.96 31.44 -34.16
C GLU A 68 -19.00 31.15 -33.00
N ARG A 69 -18.69 32.13 -32.16
CA ARG A 69 -17.89 31.94 -30.93
C ARG A 69 -18.55 30.94 -29.98
N VAL A 70 -19.86 31.06 -29.74
CA VAL A 70 -20.61 30.10 -28.92
C VAL A 70 -20.58 28.69 -29.52
N ARG A 71 -20.69 28.56 -30.84
CA ARG A 71 -20.59 27.26 -31.52
C ARG A 71 -19.20 26.65 -31.35
N GLN A 72 -18.14 27.42 -31.57
CA GLN A 72 -16.76 26.97 -31.41
C GLN A 72 -16.49 26.53 -29.97
N GLU A 73 -16.91 27.32 -28.98
CA GLU A 73 -16.78 26.93 -27.57
C GLU A 73 -17.58 25.65 -27.25
N SER A 74 -18.78 25.50 -27.82
CA SER A 74 -19.57 24.29 -27.61
C SER A 74 -18.90 23.04 -28.18
N ILE A 75 -18.11 23.18 -29.26
CA ILE A 75 -17.34 22.08 -29.85
C ILE A 75 -16.14 21.80 -28.94
N ARG A 76 -15.38 22.85 -28.56
CA ARG A 76 -14.24 22.74 -27.65
C ARG A 76 -14.60 22.01 -26.35
N ARG A 77 -15.69 22.40 -25.68
CA ARG A 77 -16.15 21.75 -24.44
C ARG A 77 -16.48 20.28 -24.64
N ARG A 78 -17.09 19.91 -25.77
CA ARG A 78 -17.40 18.50 -26.10
C ARG A 78 -16.14 17.70 -26.38
N ASP A 79 -15.16 18.29 -27.04
CA ASP A 79 -13.87 17.63 -27.33
C ASP A 79 -13.10 17.39 -26.02
N ILE A 80 -13.07 18.38 -25.12
CA ILE A 80 -12.50 18.26 -23.78
C ILE A 80 -13.22 17.17 -22.98
N GLU A 81 -14.55 17.22 -22.91
CA GLU A 81 -15.34 16.21 -22.22
C GLU A 81 -15.04 14.78 -22.75
N THR A 82 -14.96 14.62 -24.07
CA THR A 82 -14.63 13.32 -24.69
C THR A 82 -13.24 12.86 -24.29
N LYS A 83 -12.24 13.75 -24.34
CA LYS A 83 -10.85 13.47 -23.92
C LYS A 83 -10.79 13.01 -22.46
N TYR A 84 -11.45 13.71 -21.54
CA TYR A 84 -11.43 13.33 -20.12
C TYR A 84 -12.26 12.08 -19.83
N GLN A 85 -13.34 11.81 -20.57
CA GLN A 85 -14.04 10.53 -20.51
C GLN A 85 -13.14 9.35 -20.93
N GLU A 86 -12.37 9.50 -22.01
CA GLU A 86 -11.40 8.48 -22.43
C GLU A 86 -10.32 8.25 -21.36
N LEU A 87 -9.81 9.32 -20.76
CA LEU A 87 -8.82 9.23 -19.67
C LEU A 87 -9.37 8.51 -18.43
N ARG A 88 -10.64 8.75 -18.06
CA ARG A 88 -11.32 8.02 -16.97
C ARG A 88 -11.34 6.52 -17.25
N ILE A 89 -11.76 6.12 -18.44
CA ILE A 89 -11.81 4.70 -18.84
C ILE A 89 -10.43 4.04 -18.75
N LEU A 90 -9.37 4.73 -19.21
CA LEU A 90 -8.01 4.22 -19.13
C LEU A 90 -7.51 4.10 -17.68
N LEU A 91 -7.85 5.07 -16.83
CA LEU A 91 -7.51 5.04 -15.41
C LEU A 91 -8.25 3.91 -14.69
N ASP A 92 -9.53 3.70 -14.97
CA ASP A 92 -10.31 2.60 -14.40
C ASP A 92 -9.70 1.24 -14.76
N GLN A 93 -9.32 1.04 -16.02
CA GLN A 93 -8.62 -0.19 -16.46
C GLN A 93 -7.27 -0.36 -15.76
N LEU A 94 -6.53 0.73 -15.55
CA LEU A 94 -5.27 0.69 -14.81
C LEU A 94 -5.50 0.32 -13.34
N HIS A 95 -6.55 0.85 -12.72
CA HIS A 95 -6.91 0.59 -11.33
C HIS A 95 -7.32 -0.88 -11.13
N GLU A 96 -8.16 -1.41 -12.01
CA GLU A 96 -8.53 -2.83 -12.01
C GLU A 96 -7.30 -3.73 -12.13
N LEU A 97 -6.38 -3.41 -13.06
CA LEU A 97 -5.14 -4.16 -13.22
C LEU A 97 -4.25 -4.08 -11.96
N GLN A 98 -4.11 -2.89 -11.38
CA GLN A 98 -3.32 -2.70 -10.15
C GLN A 98 -3.91 -3.46 -8.97
N GLN A 99 -5.24 -3.53 -8.87
CA GLN A 99 -5.92 -4.31 -7.85
C GLN A 99 -5.63 -5.82 -8.02
N VAL A 100 -5.80 -6.35 -9.24
CA VAL A 100 -5.52 -7.77 -9.51
C VAL A 100 -4.06 -8.11 -9.23
N LEU A 101 -3.11 -7.25 -9.63
CA LEU A 101 -1.69 -7.47 -9.34
C LEU A 101 -1.40 -7.48 -7.84
N LEU A 102 -2.00 -6.55 -7.09
CA LEU A 102 -1.86 -6.50 -5.63
C LEU A 102 -2.41 -7.79 -4.99
N GLU A 103 -3.59 -8.25 -5.39
CA GLU A 103 -4.20 -9.48 -4.86
C GLU A 103 -3.32 -10.71 -5.14
N VAL A 104 -2.79 -10.84 -6.35
CA VAL A 104 -1.89 -11.95 -6.74
C VAL A 104 -0.58 -11.91 -5.93
N ASP A 105 0.02 -10.72 -5.77
CA ASP A 105 1.24 -10.56 -4.99
C ASP A 105 1.00 -10.90 -3.52
N GLN A 106 -0.11 -10.45 -2.94
CA GLN A 106 -0.50 -10.75 -1.56
C GLN A 106 -0.77 -12.25 -1.35
N GLU A 107 -1.45 -12.92 -2.28
CA GLU A 107 -1.69 -14.36 -2.23
C GLU A 107 -0.36 -15.13 -2.24
N LYS A 108 0.54 -14.78 -3.17
CA LYS A 108 1.86 -15.41 -3.31
C LYS A 108 2.74 -15.18 -2.08
N GLU A 109 2.76 -13.96 -1.53
CA GLU A 109 3.44 -13.69 -0.26
C GLU A 109 2.86 -14.56 0.88
N GLY A 110 1.53 -14.75 0.90
CA GLY A 110 0.83 -15.56 1.88
C GLY A 110 1.21 -17.03 1.80
N GLU A 111 1.22 -17.59 0.60
CA GLU A 111 1.68 -18.96 0.35
C GLU A 111 3.13 -19.16 0.78
N ASN A 112 4.04 -18.25 0.39
CA ASN A 112 5.44 -18.29 0.76
C ASN A 112 5.63 -18.24 2.28
N MET A 113 4.87 -17.39 2.98
CA MET A 113 4.88 -17.33 4.44
C MET A 113 4.42 -18.66 5.05
N VAL A 114 3.32 -19.24 4.59
CA VAL A 114 2.80 -20.53 5.09
C VAL A 114 3.83 -21.64 4.89
N ILE A 115 4.46 -21.70 3.71
CA ILE A 115 5.55 -22.65 3.42
C ILE A 115 6.72 -22.42 4.36
N GLY A 116 7.12 -21.16 4.58
CA GLY A 116 8.19 -20.79 5.50
C GLY A 116 7.90 -21.21 6.95
N ILE A 117 6.68 -20.96 7.44
CA ILE A 117 6.24 -21.35 8.79
C ILE A 117 6.28 -22.87 8.94
N LYS A 118 5.75 -23.62 7.98
CA LYS A 118 5.79 -25.09 7.98
C LYS A 118 7.22 -25.61 8.01
N SER A 119 8.07 -25.10 7.13
CA SER A 119 9.49 -25.50 7.05
C SER A 119 10.24 -25.29 8.37
N VAL A 120 10.03 -24.15 9.03
CA VAL A 120 10.67 -23.86 10.32
C VAL A 120 10.12 -24.75 11.44
N LYS A 121 8.80 -25.00 11.46
CA LYS A 121 8.17 -25.93 12.42
C LYS A 121 8.70 -27.35 12.24
N ASP A 122 8.76 -27.84 11.00
CA ASP A 122 9.29 -29.17 10.68
C ASP A 122 10.77 -29.29 11.04
N SER A 123 11.56 -28.23 10.82
CA SER A 123 12.98 -28.19 11.22
C SER A 123 13.14 -28.29 12.73
N LEU A 124 12.32 -27.57 13.50
CA LEU A 124 12.34 -27.63 14.96
C LEU A 124 11.93 -29.01 15.47
N GLU A 125 10.89 -29.61 14.89
CA GLU A 125 10.42 -30.94 15.28
C GLU A 125 11.48 -32.02 15.01
N LYS A 126 12.16 -31.97 13.87
CA LYS A 126 13.30 -32.86 13.58
C LYS A 126 14.43 -32.70 14.60
N LYS A 127 14.74 -31.48 15.03
CA LYS A 127 15.74 -31.23 16.08
C LYS A 127 15.31 -31.82 17.42
N HIS A 128 14.06 -31.62 17.81
CA HIS A 128 13.53 -32.22 19.04
C HIS A 128 13.57 -33.76 19.01
N GLU A 129 13.24 -34.37 17.87
CA GLU A 129 13.30 -35.83 17.72
C GLU A 129 14.74 -36.37 17.84
N SER A 130 15.72 -35.67 17.24
CA SER A 130 17.13 -36.01 17.44
C SER A 130 17.57 -35.84 18.88
N GLU A 131 17.18 -34.75 19.54
CA GLU A 131 17.53 -34.49 20.95
C GLU A 131 16.94 -35.56 21.88
N ARG A 132 15.69 -35.97 21.67
CA ARG A 132 15.07 -37.07 22.43
C ARG A 132 15.79 -38.40 22.22
N SER A 133 16.16 -38.70 20.98
CA SER A 133 16.90 -39.93 20.65
C SER A 133 18.28 -39.96 21.32
N GLU A 134 19.01 -38.84 21.26
CA GLU A 134 20.31 -38.69 21.92
C GLU A 134 20.18 -38.78 23.45
N LEU A 135 19.18 -38.13 24.02
CA LEU A 135 18.93 -38.15 25.46
C LEU A 135 18.60 -39.56 25.94
N LYS A 136 17.75 -40.30 25.23
CA LYS A 136 17.43 -41.69 25.54
C LYS A 136 18.66 -42.59 25.47
N ALA A 137 19.49 -42.44 24.44
CA ALA A 137 20.74 -43.19 24.33
C ALA A 137 21.71 -42.88 25.48
N MET A 138 21.82 -41.60 25.86
CA MET A 138 22.66 -41.15 26.97
C MET A 138 22.17 -41.70 28.32
N ILE A 139 20.86 -41.71 28.55
CA ILE A 139 20.24 -42.28 29.77
C ILE A 139 20.54 -43.78 29.86
N SER A 140 20.28 -44.53 28.77
CA SER A 140 20.57 -45.99 28.73
C SER A 140 22.04 -46.25 29.05
N LYS A 141 22.94 -45.56 28.36
CA LYS A 141 24.39 -45.72 28.56
C LYS A 141 24.81 -45.47 30.00
N LYS A 142 24.30 -44.40 30.64
CA LYS A 142 24.64 -44.10 32.05
C LYS A 142 24.10 -45.13 33.03
N MET A 143 22.91 -45.68 32.76
CA MET A 143 22.35 -46.77 33.57
C MET A 143 23.19 -48.03 33.45
N ASP A 144 23.54 -48.42 32.21
CA ASP A 144 24.35 -49.61 31.93
C ASP A 144 25.75 -49.48 32.56
N GLU A 145 26.41 -48.33 32.40
CA GLU A 145 27.72 -48.06 33.00
C GLU A 145 27.69 -48.16 34.54
N LYS A 146 26.63 -47.63 35.17
CA LYS A 146 26.49 -47.70 36.64
C LYS A 146 26.22 -49.13 37.09
N GLU A 147 25.37 -49.86 36.40
CA GLU A 147 25.08 -51.26 36.71
C GLU A 147 26.32 -52.14 36.55
N ASP A 148 27.09 -51.97 35.47
CA ASP A 148 28.33 -52.69 35.22
C ASP A 148 29.37 -52.48 36.32
N VAL A 149 29.54 -51.23 36.77
CA VAL A 149 30.46 -50.91 37.87
C VAL A 149 30.03 -51.61 39.16
N LEU A 150 28.74 -51.58 39.49
CA LEU A 150 28.19 -52.24 40.68
C LEU A 150 28.30 -53.77 40.58
N ASN A 151 28.07 -54.35 39.40
CA ASN A 151 28.21 -55.79 39.17
C ASN A 151 29.66 -56.26 39.29
N LYS A 152 30.64 -55.48 38.81
CA LYS A 152 32.07 -55.79 38.99
C LYS A 152 32.48 -55.73 40.46
N ASP A 153 32.04 -54.72 41.19
CA ASP A 153 32.28 -54.62 42.64
C ASP A 153 31.68 -55.83 43.39
N PHE A 154 30.48 -56.27 43.00
CA PHE A 154 29.88 -57.48 43.57
C PHE A 154 30.70 -58.74 43.31
N GLN A 155 31.17 -58.94 42.08
CA GLN A 155 31.98 -60.11 41.72
C GLN A 155 33.27 -60.18 42.54
N ILE A 156 33.93 -59.03 42.75
CA ILE A 156 35.14 -58.93 43.57
C ILE A 156 34.82 -59.31 45.02
N ARG A 157 33.73 -58.77 45.59
CA ARG A 157 33.31 -59.11 46.96
C ARG A 157 32.95 -60.59 47.09
N ALA A 158 32.15 -61.13 46.18
CA ALA A 158 31.75 -62.55 46.18
C ALA A 158 32.96 -63.50 46.09
N ALA A 159 33.99 -63.15 45.32
CA ALA A 159 35.23 -63.91 45.27
C ALA A 159 35.96 -63.90 46.63
N GLN A 160 36.11 -62.72 47.24
CA GLN A 160 36.72 -62.59 48.57
C GLN A 160 35.93 -63.33 49.65
N GLU A 161 34.60 -63.29 49.56
CA GLU A 161 33.69 -63.99 50.46
C GLU A 161 33.84 -65.51 50.36
N ASN A 162 34.00 -66.06 49.15
CA ASN A 162 34.30 -67.47 48.93
C ASN A 162 35.67 -67.87 49.50
N ASP A 163 36.72 -67.06 49.28
CA ASP A 163 38.05 -67.32 49.80
C ASP A 163 38.05 -67.34 51.34
N LEU A 164 37.30 -66.42 51.96
CA LEU A 164 37.10 -66.39 53.42
C LEU A 164 36.34 -67.60 53.94
N GLU A 165 35.29 -68.04 53.24
CA GLU A 165 34.54 -69.25 53.60
C GLU A 165 35.44 -70.48 53.57
N GLN A 166 36.26 -70.64 52.52
CA GLN A 166 37.22 -71.74 52.39
C GLN A 166 38.27 -71.71 53.50
N ALA A 167 38.91 -70.56 53.74
CA ALA A 167 39.93 -70.42 54.78
C ALA A 167 39.36 -70.68 56.18
N TYR A 168 38.12 -70.25 56.45
CA TYR A 168 37.44 -70.51 57.72
C TYR A 168 37.14 -72.00 57.89
N HIS A 169 36.64 -72.66 56.83
CA HIS A 169 36.37 -74.09 56.83
C HIS A 169 37.65 -74.91 57.07
N GLU A 170 38.76 -74.58 56.42
CA GLU A 170 40.06 -75.22 56.66
C GLU A 170 40.52 -75.08 58.12
N ARG A 171 40.39 -73.87 58.68
CA ARG A 171 40.75 -73.61 60.08
C ARG A 171 39.88 -74.38 61.07
N LEU A 172 38.58 -74.49 60.80
CA LEU A 172 37.65 -75.30 61.58
C LEU A 172 38.01 -76.80 61.51
N ASN A 173 38.28 -77.32 60.32
CA ASN A 173 38.72 -78.71 60.13
C ASN A 173 40.01 -79.02 60.90
N ALA A 174 40.99 -78.10 60.87
CA ALA A 174 42.24 -78.26 61.60
C ALA A 174 42.03 -78.29 63.13
N TYR A 175 41.13 -77.45 63.67
CA TYR A 175 40.86 -77.36 65.10
C TYR A 175 40.07 -78.56 65.67
N TRP A 176 39.16 -79.13 64.88
CA TRP A 176 38.25 -80.19 65.33
C TRP A 176 38.70 -81.62 64.96
N LYS A 177 39.85 -81.78 64.28
CA LYS A 177 40.35 -83.05 63.70
C LYS A 177 40.32 -84.27 64.65
N ASP A 178 40.56 -84.07 65.95
CA ASP A 178 40.69 -85.16 66.94
C ASP A 178 39.52 -85.23 67.95
N ARG A 179 38.40 -84.53 67.69
CA ARG A 179 37.27 -84.41 68.63
C ARG A 179 36.04 -85.20 68.18
N LYS A 180 35.38 -85.90 69.11
CA LYS A 180 34.28 -86.86 68.83
C LYS A 180 33.03 -86.27 68.17
N ASP A 181 32.79 -84.96 68.29
CA ASP A 181 31.64 -84.26 67.68
C ASP A 181 32.04 -83.18 66.66
N GLY A 182 33.29 -83.19 66.19
CA GLY A 182 33.85 -82.13 65.35
C GLY A 182 33.04 -81.79 64.10
N GLY A 183 32.51 -82.79 63.39
CA GLY A 183 31.75 -82.58 62.15
C GLY A 183 30.48 -81.74 62.33
N ARG A 184 29.70 -81.98 63.41
CA ARG A 184 28.47 -81.22 63.69
C ARG A 184 28.76 -79.77 64.07
N GLU A 185 29.83 -79.54 64.83
CA GLU A 185 30.26 -78.20 65.23
C GLU A 185 30.77 -77.40 64.02
N ILE A 186 31.50 -78.05 63.11
CA ILE A 186 31.92 -77.43 61.84
C ILE A 186 30.71 -77.03 61.00
N GLU A 187 29.74 -77.93 60.78
CA GLU A 187 28.54 -77.63 60.00
C GLU A 187 27.72 -76.49 60.61
N THR A 188 27.56 -76.47 61.93
CA THR A 188 26.82 -75.42 62.64
C THR A 188 27.51 -74.06 62.49
N ALA A 189 28.83 -74.01 62.69
CA ALA A 189 29.61 -72.78 62.52
C ALA A 189 29.61 -72.28 61.06
N MET A 190 29.66 -73.19 60.08
CA MET A 190 29.57 -72.85 58.66
C MET A 190 28.18 -72.35 58.28
N LEU A 191 27.11 -72.95 58.81
CA LEU A 191 25.74 -72.48 58.62
C LEU A 191 25.54 -71.06 59.17
N ASP A 192 26.09 -70.78 60.35
CA ASP A 192 26.02 -69.45 60.96
C ASP A 192 26.81 -68.41 60.16
N LEU A 193 27.98 -68.79 59.62
CA LEU A 193 28.73 -67.94 58.70
C LEU A 193 27.91 -67.65 57.45
N ARG A 194 27.42 -68.68 56.75
CA ARG A 194 26.62 -68.53 55.51
C ARG A 194 25.40 -67.64 55.72
N LYS A 195 24.64 -67.85 56.80
CA LYS A 195 23.51 -66.97 57.15
C LYS A 195 23.90 -65.50 57.27
N ARG A 196 25.05 -65.19 57.87
CA ARG A 196 25.55 -63.80 57.98
C ARG A 196 25.96 -63.24 56.62
N MET A 197 26.53 -64.07 55.76
CA MET A 197 26.92 -63.68 54.40
C MET A 197 25.68 -63.42 53.55
N ASP A 198 24.67 -64.29 53.60
CA ASP A 198 23.38 -64.10 52.93
C ASP A 198 22.70 -62.78 53.34
N GLN A 199 22.72 -62.46 54.64
CA GLN A 199 22.20 -61.18 55.14
C GLN A 199 22.93 -59.98 54.55
N LYS A 200 24.27 -60.05 54.46
CA LYS A 200 25.08 -58.99 53.83
C LYS A 200 24.81 -58.89 52.33
N GLN A 201 24.65 -60.01 51.64
CA GLN A 201 24.31 -60.06 50.23
C GLN A 201 22.95 -59.40 49.97
N HIS A 202 21.93 -59.70 50.79
CA HIS A 202 20.62 -59.04 50.69
C HIS A 202 20.71 -57.54 50.97
N ALA A 203 21.47 -57.13 51.99
CA ALA A 203 21.70 -55.72 52.28
C ALA A 203 22.39 -55.00 51.10
N TRP A 204 23.37 -55.65 50.47
CA TRP A 204 24.06 -55.12 49.29
C TRP A 204 23.12 -55.03 48.07
N GLN A 205 22.31 -56.06 47.80
CA GLN A 205 21.33 -56.02 46.71
C GLN A 205 20.32 -54.89 46.89
N LYS A 206 19.83 -54.70 48.11
CA LYS A 206 18.93 -53.58 48.44
C LYS A 206 19.62 -52.24 48.20
N TRP A 207 20.85 -52.08 48.68
CA TRP A 207 21.65 -50.88 48.43
C TRP A 207 21.90 -50.63 46.93
N LYS A 208 22.26 -51.67 46.15
CA LYS A 208 22.41 -51.58 44.68
C LYS A 208 21.13 -51.04 44.04
N ALA A 209 19.98 -51.61 44.41
CA ALA A 209 18.69 -51.19 43.88
C ALA A 209 18.37 -49.73 44.24
N GLU A 210 18.67 -49.29 45.46
CA GLU A 210 18.52 -47.89 45.88
C GLU A 210 19.44 -46.94 45.10
N GLN A 211 20.69 -47.33 44.84
CA GLN A 211 21.62 -46.55 44.03
C GLN A 211 21.15 -46.40 42.58
N LEU A 212 20.67 -47.49 41.96
CA LEU A 212 20.14 -47.44 40.60
C LEU A 212 18.86 -46.60 40.51
N LYS A 213 17.95 -46.73 41.49
CA LYS A 213 16.74 -45.89 41.57
C LYS A 213 17.06 -44.41 41.74
N SER A 214 18.07 -44.08 42.56
CA SER A 214 18.52 -42.71 42.75
C SER A 214 19.07 -42.12 41.45
N LEU A 215 19.88 -42.88 40.70
CA LEU A 215 20.38 -42.44 39.39
C LEU A 215 19.24 -42.29 38.38
N GLU A 216 18.33 -43.26 38.33
CA GLU A 216 17.17 -43.24 37.44
C GLU A 216 16.30 -41.99 37.68
N ALA A 217 16.02 -41.65 38.94
CA ALA A 217 15.31 -40.43 39.29
C ALA A 217 16.02 -39.17 38.77
N GLN A 218 17.32 -39.05 39.00
CA GLN A 218 18.12 -37.91 38.49
C GLN A 218 18.10 -37.83 36.96
N LEU A 219 18.15 -38.96 36.26
CA LEU A 219 18.10 -39.00 34.80
C LEU A 219 16.72 -38.61 34.27
N ARG A 220 15.64 -39.04 34.92
CA ARG A 220 14.26 -38.62 34.60
C ARG A 220 14.03 -37.13 34.84
N ASP A 221 14.61 -36.56 35.90
CA ASP A 221 14.52 -35.11 36.15
C ASP A 221 15.21 -34.33 35.02
N ASN A 222 16.38 -34.80 34.57
CA ASN A 222 17.08 -34.20 33.43
C ASN A 222 16.30 -34.34 32.11
N GLU A 223 15.65 -35.49 31.89
CA GLU A 223 14.76 -35.72 30.75
C GLU A 223 13.59 -34.73 30.77
N THR A 224 12.93 -34.61 31.93
CA THR A 224 11.79 -33.70 32.13
C THR A 224 12.20 -32.24 31.87
N TYR A 225 13.32 -31.81 32.43
CA TYR A 225 13.84 -30.46 32.20
C TYR A 225 14.13 -30.18 30.72
N ARG A 226 14.67 -31.16 29.99
CA ARG A 226 14.94 -31.02 28.56
C ARG A 226 13.66 -30.94 27.74
N GLU A 227 12.64 -31.74 28.09
CA GLU A 227 11.33 -31.69 27.44
C GLU A 227 10.63 -30.34 27.68
N GLU A 228 10.73 -29.78 28.89
CA GLU A 228 10.22 -28.44 29.19
C GLU A 228 10.88 -27.34 28.35
N LEU A 229 12.20 -27.43 28.12
CA LEU A 229 12.92 -26.51 27.25
C LEU A 229 12.46 -26.62 25.79
N MET A 230 12.30 -27.85 25.28
CA MET A 230 11.76 -28.10 23.93
C MET A 230 10.32 -27.56 23.79
N TYR A 231 9.48 -27.77 24.80
CA TYR A 231 8.13 -27.24 24.85
C TYR A 231 8.11 -25.70 24.83
N SER A 232 8.96 -25.05 25.63
CA SER A 232 9.11 -23.58 25.64
C SER A 232 9.61 -23.05 24.29
N ALA A 233 10.57 -23.74 23.65
CA ALA A 233 11.06 -23.35 22.33
C ALA A 233 9.95 -23.44 21.26
N LYS A 234 9.13 -24.50 21.31
CA LYS A 234 7.97 -24.67 20.41
C LYS A 234 6.95 -23.53 20.58
N HIS A 235 6.62 -23.15 21.81
CA HIS A 235 5.71 -22.04 22.07
C HIS A 235 6.24 -20.71 21.58
N ARG A 236 7.50 -20.39 21.88
CA ARG A 236 8.14 -19.17 21.38
C ARG A 236 8.13 -19.10 19.85
N LEU A 237 8.35 -20.22 19.17
CA LEU A 237 8.24 -20.29 17.72
C LEU A 237 6.79 -20.06 17.26
N ASP A 238 5.81 -20.71 17.89
CA ASP A 238 4.41 -20.57 17.51
C ASP A 238 3.89 -19.14 17.70
N ASP A 239 4.26 -18.48 18.80
CA ASP A 239 3.95 -17.07 19.04
C ASP A 239 4.62 -16.16 18.00
N SER A 240 5.88 -16.43 17.65
CA SER A 240 6.56 -15.69 16.58
C SER A 240 5.88 -15.88 15.22
N CYS A 241 5.41 -17.09 14.91
CA CYS A 241 4.67 -17.36 13.69
C CYS A 241 3.33 -16.61 13.66
N LYS A 242 2.56 -16.65 14.76
CA LYS A 242 1.29 -15.92 14.88
C LYS A 242 1.48 -14.42 14.74
N GLU A 243 2.55 -13.86 15.28
CA GLU A 243 2.83 -12.43 15.14
C GLU A 243 3.12 -12.07 13.68
N LYS A 244 3.93 -12.88 12.97
CA LYS A 244 4.17 -12.69 11.53
C LYS A 244 2.89 -12.78 10.70
N GLU A 245 2.00 -13.72 11.03
CA GLU A 245 0.69 -13.83 10.37
C GLU A 245 -0.16 -12.56 10.59
N ARG A 246 -0.20 -12.04 11.83
CA ARG A 246 -0.91 -10.78 12.13
C ARG A 246 -0.29 -9.58 11.41
N ASP A 247 1.03 -9.49 11.38
CA ASP A 247 1.75 -8.44 10.66
C ASP A 247 1.42 -8.46 9.17
N MET A 248 1.40 -9.66 8.57
CA MET A 248 1.07 -9.81 7.17
C MET A 248 -0.38 -9.37 6.88
N VAL A 249 -1.35 -9.80 7.68
CA VAL A 249 -2.75 -9.37 7.51
C VAL A 249 -2.89 -7.85 7.64
N ARG A 250 -2.19 -7.24 8.61
CA ARG A 250 -2.17 -5.77 8.77
C ARG A 250 -1.55 -5.07 7.56
N ARG A 251 -0.44 -5.59 7.04
CA ARG A 251 0.24 -5.06 5.86
C ARG A 251 -0.66 -5.15 4.63
N MET A 252 -1.27 -6.31 4.36
CA MET A 252 -2.19 -6.50 3.24
C MET A 252 -3.35 -5.50 3.27
N ALA A 253 -3.97 -5.32 4.44
CA ALA A 253 -5.05 -4.35 4.62
C ALA A 253 -4.58 -2.89 4.43
N ALA A 254 -3.36 -2.57 4.84
CA ALA A 254 -2.79 -1.24 4.63
C ALA A 254 -2.46 -0.98 3.15
N GLU A 255 -1.94 -1.96 2.43
CA GLU A 255 -1.66 -1.87 1.00
C GLU A 255 -2.95 -1.67 0.19
N SER A 256 -4.02 -2.40 0.50
CA SER A 256 -5.32 -2.21 -0.17
C SER A 256 -5.88 -0.80 0.05
N LYS A 257 -5.82 -0.30 1.29
CA LYS A 257 -6.23 1.08 1.62
C LYS A 257 -5.37 2.13 0.92
N TRP A 258 -4.07 1.86 0.81
CA TRP A 258 -3.15 2.74 0.12
C TRP A 258 -3.48 2.81 -1.37
N LEU A 259 -3.76 1.67 -2.01
CA LEU A 259 -4.20 1.64 -3.41
C LEU A 259 -5.51 2.42 -3.60
N GLU A 260 -6.50 2.22 -2.73
CA GLU A 260 -7.77 2.96 -2.76
C GLU A 260 -7.54 4.48 -2.65
N ALA A 261 -6.67 4.93 -1.74
CA ALA A 261 -6.34 6.35 -1.61
C ALA A 261 -5.66 6.91 -2.87
N VAL A 262 -4.77 6.13 -3.51
CA VAL A 262 -4.12 6.51 -4.77
C VAL A 262 -5.14 6.64 -5.90
N VAL A 263 -6.12 5.74 -5.97
CA VAL A 263 -7.22 5.78 -6.95
C VAL A 263 -8.01 7.07 -6.78
N LEU A 264 -8.46 7.38 -5.56
CA LEU A 264 -9.26 8.57 -5.26
C LEU A 264 -8.51 9.88 -5.58
N GLU A 265 -7.22 9.95 -5.25
CA GLU A 265 -6.41 11.13 -5.58
C GLU A 265 -6.24 11.31 -7.10
N ARG A 266 -6.09 10.21 -7.87
CA ARG A 266 -6.02 10.29 -9.34
C ARG A 266 -7.32 10.78 -9.96
N GLU A 267 -8.46 10.28 -9.48
CA GLU A 267 -9.79 10.72 -9.93
C GLU A 267 -10.03 12.20 -9.63
N LYS A 268 -9.61 12.64 -8.44
CA LYS A 268 -9.67 14.04 -8.04
C LYS A 268 -8.80 14.92 -8.94
N LEU A 269 -7.53 14.57 -9.15
CA LEU A 269 -6.62 15.32 -10.01
C LEU A 269 -7.13 15.40 -11.46
N LEU A 270 -7.70 14.31 -11.98
CA LEU A 270 -8.27 14.30 -13.32
C LEU A 270 -9.47 15.26 -13.43
N SER A 271 -10.30 15.32 -12.38
CA SER A 271 -11.44 16.23 -12.32
C SER A 271 -11.00 17.69 -12.18
N GLU A 272 -9.95 17.96 -11.42
CA GLU A 272 -9.35 19.30 -11.30
C GLU A 272 -8.78 19.76 -12.65
N TRP A 273 -8.08 18.90 -13.38
CA TRP A 273 -7.54 19.22 -14.71
C TRP A 273 -8.63 19.46 -15.75
N GLU A 274 -9.70 18.65 -15.75
CA GLU A 274 -10.86 18.89 -16.63
C GLU A 274 -11.47 20.26 -16.36
N PHE A 275 -11.64 20.60 -15.08
CA PHE A 275 -12.18 21.89 -14.67
C PHE A 275 -11.29 23.05 -15.11
N GLU A 276 -9.97 22.95 -14.90
CA GLU A 276 -9.00 23.97 -15.34
C GLU A 276 -8.96 24.14 -16.87
N GLU A 277 -9.04 23.05 -17.65
CA GLU A 277 -9.03 23.11 -19.12
C GLU A 277 -10.36 23.68 -19.67
N VAL A 278 -11.48 23.45 -18.97
CA VAL A 278 -12.77 24.06 -19.32
C VAL A 278 -12.80 25.54 -18.98
N GLU A 279 -12.35 25.96 -17.79
CA GLU A 279 -12.44 27.34 -17.31
C GLU A 279 -11.31 28.25 -17.84
N GLY A 280 -10.07 27.78 -17.89
CA GLY A 280 -8.90 28.60 -18.26
C GLY A 280 -8.93 29.17 -19.68
N ASP A 281 -9.67 28.52 -20.57
CA ASP A 281 -9.88 28.97 -21.96
C ASP A 281 -11.23 29.68 -22.15
N ALA A 282 -12.17 29.57 -21.19
CA ALA A 282 -13.48 30.22 -21.29
C ALA A 282 -13.37 31.75 -21.17
N ASP A 283 -12.33 32.25 -20.50
CA ASP A 283 -12.03 33.69 -20.38
C ASP A 283 -11.74 34.36 -21.75
N SER A 284 -11.37 33.58 -22.77
CA SER A 284 -11.14 34.06 -24.14
C SER A 284 -12.45 34.47 -24.87
N ILE A 285 -13.61 34.00 -24.41
CA ILE A 285 -14.91 34.23 -25.07
C ILE A 285 -15.45 35.64 -24.78
N PHE A 286 -15.12 36.19 -23.61
CA PHE A 286 -15.58 37.50 -23.16
C PHE A 286 -14.54 38.61 -23.38
N ALA A 287 -13.32 38.25 -23.78
CA ALA A 287 -12.34 39.23 -24.21
C ALA A 287 -12.80 39.83 -25.56
N PRO A 288 -13.04 41.15 -25.64
CA PRO A 288 -13.12 41.80 -26.94
C PRO A 288 -11.79 41.54 -27.63
N GLU A 289 -11.81 41.13 -28.90
CA GLU A 289 -10.60 41.15 -29.70
C GLU A 289 -10.11 42.60 -29.74
N SER A 290 -9.12 42.87 -28.90
CA SER A 290 -8.34 44.09 -28.98
C SER A 290 -7.58 44.02 -30.29
N ASP A 291 -8.16 44.58 -31.34
CA ASP A 291 -7.41 45.03 -32.51
C ASP A 291 -6.32 45.98 -32.04
N GLY A 292 -5.15 45.45 -31.70
CA GLY A 292 -4.20 46.23 -30.91
C GLY A 292 -2.89 45.53 -30.62
N SER A 293 -2.06 45.44 -31.65
CA SER A 293 -0.60 45.43 -31.58
C SER A 293 0.07 44.16 -31.08
N GLY A 294 0.76 43.50 -32.00
CA GLY A 294 1.77 42.50 -31.66
C GLY A 294 2.81 43.10 -30.72
N ASP A 295 3.05 42.41 -29.62
CA ASP A 295 4.34 42.41 -28.97
C ASP A 295 4.63 40.96 -28.56
N GLY A 296 5.36 40.28 -29.45
CA GLY A 296 5.84 38.93 -29.23
C GLY A 296 6.95 38.96 -28.19
N HIS A 297 6.58 38.93 -26.91
CA HIS A 297 7.54 38.68 -25.85
C HIS A 297 7.64 37.17 -25.58
N TYR A 298 8.45 36.48 -26.39
CA TYR A 298 8.96 35.16 -26.03
C TYR A 298 9.83 35.30 -24.78
N ILE A 299 9.33 34.87 -23.63
CA ILE A 299 10.16 34.59 -22.45
C ILE A 299 10.77 33.20 -22.66
N VAL A 300 12.06 33.19 -23.00
CA VAL A 300 12.92 32.00 -22.92
C VAL A 300 13.08 31.66 -21.44
N GLY A 301 12.39 30.61 -21.00
CA GLY A 301 12.58 29.98 -19.69
C GLY A 301 13.50 28.77 -19.80
N THR A 302 14.80 29.00 -19.68
CA THR A 302 15.79 27.99 -19.31
C THR A 302 15.66 27.59 -17.84
N ALA A 303 15.57 26.30 -17.55
CA ALA A 303 16.12 25.60 -16.37
C ALA A 303 16.06 24.09 -16.65
N LEU A 304 17.17 23.36 -16.81
CA LEU A 304 18.05 22.76 -15.78
C LEU A 304 17.36 21.73 -14.89
#